data_AF-A0A1I4LYX8-F1
#
_entry.id   AF-A0A1I4LYX8-F1
#
_cell.length_a   1.000
_cell.length_b   1.000
_cell.length_c   1.000
_cell.angle_alpha   90.00
_cell.angle_beta   90.00
_cell.angle_gamma   90.00
#
_symmetry.space_group_name_H-M   'P 1'
#
loop_
_entity.id
_entity.type
_entity.pdbx_description
1 polymer ?
#
loop_
_entity_poly.entity_id
_entity_poly.type
_entity_poly.pdbx_seq_one_letter_code
_entity_poly.pdbx_strand_id
1 'polypeptide(L)'
;MKSSATSATPRVSASALGLALWLLAGPAGAANDFSAAEQALFLGTPLSTMRPPQTLDYSFRKAGSLEAPFDDTVKLDLKAAADGRCCAVTPRFFSGERAMKQPEVDNAQGNPAVMYFLERDIREMQRLTGGQPNYFRKRIRMAVYHGATARELKLPYRGATVAVKEYAIAPYLDDPNRVRFQKLAGKRYNFYLSDAVPGGLYAIRTRIDGADDKAPPLMQEEMLLQGAESPPPAPKP
;
A
#
# COMPACT_ATOMS: atom_id res chain seq x y z
N MET A 1 -58.30 45.07 63.51
CA MET A 1 -58.08 43.75 64.13
C MET A 1 -57.36 42.87 63.11
N LYS A 2 -56.18 42.32 63.49
CA LYS A 2 -55.50 41.08 63.00
C LYS A 2 -55.43 40.84 61.48
N SER A 3 -54.34 40.42 60.83
CA SER A 3 -52.99 39.99 61.19
C SER A 3 -52.21 39.82 59.87
N SER A 4 -50.90 40.10 59.91
CA SER A 4 -49.70 39.56 59.20
C SER A 4 -49.87 38.50 58.09
N ALA A 5 -49.02 38.31 57.06
CA ALA A 5 -47.66 38.75 56.78
C ALA A 5 -47.21 38.36 55.34
N THR A 6 -46.21 39.09 54.82
CA THR A 6 -45.03 38.67 54.01
C THR A 6 -45.18 38.06 52.60
N SER A 7 -44.62 38.73 51.59
CA SER A 7 -43.30 38.41 51.00
C SER A 7 -42.99 39.24 49.75
N ALA A 8 -41.72 39.61 49.60
CA ALA A 8 -41.19 40.54 48.61
C ALA A 8 -40.64 39.83 47.36
N THR A 9 -40.71 40.50 46.21
CA THR A 9 -40.14 40.11 44.91
C THR A 9 -39.10 41.13 44.42
N PRO A 10 -38.15 40.74 43.54
CA PRO A 10 -36.88 41.46 43.43
C PRO A 10 -36.57 42.05 42.03
N ARG A 11 -35.46 42.83 41.98
CA ARG A 11 -34.40 42.81 40.93
C ARG A 11 -34.71 43.49 39.58
N VAL A 12 -33.81 44.11 38.79
CA VAL A 12 -32.33 44.28 38.73
C VAL A 12 -32.06 45.60 37.98
N SER A 13 -30.97 46.32 38.30
CA SER A 13 -30.38 47.36 37.44
C SER A 13 -29.03 46.89 36.87
N ALA A 14 -28.76 47.28 35.63
CA ALA A 14 -27.67 46.86 34.76
C ALA A 14 -26.26 47.27 35.24
N SER A 15 -25.24 46.51 34.82
CA SER A 15 -23.85 46.99 34.67
C SER A 15 -23.09 46.12 33.66
N ALA A 16 -22.35 46.80 32.78
CA ALA A 16 -21.56 46.25 31.70
C ALA A 16 -20.19 45.71 32.20
N LEU A 17 -19.70 44.63 31.60
CA LEU A 17 -18.31 44.19 31.70
C LEU A 17 -17.85 43.68 30.32
N GLY A 18 -16.82 44.32 29.75
CA GLY A 18 -16.21 43.94 28.48
C GLY A 18 -15.34 42.69 28.64
N LEU A 19 -15.49 41.74 27.72
CA LEU A 19 -14.68 40.52 27.66
C LEU A 19 -13.84 40.56 26.38
N ALA A 20 -12.52 40.74 26.54
CA ALA A 20 -11.55 40.61 25.46
C ALA A 20 -11.35 39.13 25.12
N LEU A 21 -11.83 38.72 23.95
CA LEU A 21 -11.67 37.35 23.44
C LEU A 21 -10.29 37.23 22.75
N TRP A 22 -9.32 36.62 23.43
CA TRP A 22 -8.08 36.16 22.80
C TRP A 22 -8.41 34.92 21.96
N LEU A 23 -8.51 35.12 20.63
CA LEU A 23 -8.57 34.01 19.67
C LEU A 23 -7.20 33.35 19.60
N LEU A 24 -7.02 32.26 20.35
CA LEU A 24 -5.94 31.30 20.13
C LEU A 24 -6.20 30.61 18.78
N ALA A 25 -5.63 31.16 17.71
CA ALA A 25 -5.51 30.45 16.45
C ALA A 25 -4.57 29.25 16.67
N GLY A 26 -5.15 28.05 16.85
CA GLY A 26 -4.38 26.81 16.82
C GLY A 26 -3.67 26.66 15.47
N PRO A 27 -2.52 25.95 15.42
CA PRO A 27 -1.83 25.74 14.16
C PRO A 27 -2.76 24.93 13.26
N ALA A 28 -3.17 25.54 12.15
CA ALA A 28 -3.76 24.82 11.04
C ALA A 28 -2.66 23.90 10.48
N GLY A 29 -2.67 22.63 10.91
CA GLY A 29 -1.83 21.61 10.30
C GLY A 29 -2.14 21.56 8.81
N ALA A 30 -1.11 21.70 7.96
CA ALA A 30 -1.26 21.53 6.53
C ALA A 30 -1.99 20.21 6.26
N ALA A 31 -3.11 20.27 5.55
CA ALA A 31 -3.78 19.07 5.08
C ALA A 31 -2.76 18.29 4.24
N ASN A 32 -2.45 17.05 4.64
CA ASN A 32 -1.61 16.19 3.80
C ASN A 32 -2.35 15.96 2.48
N ASP A 33 -1.79 16.44 1.36
CA ASP A 33 -2.35 16.26 0.01
C ASP A 33 -2.45 14.77 -0.41
N PHE A 34 -1.91 13.85 0.39
CA PHE A 34 -1.87 12.42 0.14
C PHE A 34 -2.80 11.62 1.05
N SER A 35 -3.48 10.61 0.50
CA SER A 35 -4.29 9.68 1.29
C SER A 35 -3.41 8.82 2.21
N ALA A 36 -3.99 8.22 3.26
CA ALA A 36 -3.27 7.30 4.14
C ALA A 36 -2.66 6.11 3.38
N ALA A 37 -3.33 5.64 2.31
CA ALA A 37 -2.84 4.57 1.47
C ALA A 37 -1.68 5.03 0.56
N GLU A 38 -1.76 6.23 -0.02
CA GLU A 38 -0.64 6.80 -0.79
C GLU A 38 0.60 7.00 0.08
N GLN A 39 0.42 7.54 1.29
CA GLN A 39 1.49 7.72 2.24
C GLN A 39 2.18 6.39 2.55
N ALA A 40 1.40 5.35 2.87
CA ALA A 40 1.94 4.06 3.26
C ALA A 40 2.59 3.29 2.09
N LEU A 41 2.02 3.35 0.89
CA LEU A 41 2.51 2.58 -0.26
C LEU A 41 3.67 3.25 -1.01
N PHE A 42 3.70 4.58 -1.07
CA PHE A 42 4.56 5.30 -2.00
C PHE A 42 5.48 6.35 -1.37
N LEU A 43 5.16 6.84 -0.18
CA LEU A 43 5.94 7.89 0.51
C LEU A 43 6.68 7.37 1.74
N GLY A 44 6.34 6.18 2.23
CA GLY A 44 7.03 5.54 3.34
C GLY A 44 8.49 5.23 3.02
N THR A 45 9.31 5.16 4.08
CA THR A 45 10.76 4.95 3.98
C THR A 45 11.24 3.64 4.63
N PRO A 46 10.56 2.48 4.42
CA PRO A 46 10.88 1.23 5.11
C PRO A 46 12.28 0.69 4.82
N LEU A 47 12.94 1.14 3.75
CA LEU A 47 14.30 0.73 3.45
C LEU A 47 15.35 1.44 4.33
N SER A 48 14.99 2.54 5.00
CA SER A 48 15.92 3.29 5.87
C SER A 48 16.42 2.49 7.08
N THR A 49 15.69 1.44 7.49
CA THR A 49 16.06 0.56 8.62
C THR A 49 16.84 -0.67 8.17
N MET A 50 17.04 -0.86 6.86
CA MET A 50 17.75 -2.00 6.31
C MET A 50 19.27 -1.86 6.49
N ARG A 51 19.97 -2.99 6.56
CA ARG A 51 21.43 -3.05 6.76
C ARG A 51 22.08 -3.73 5.55
N PRO A 52 22.38 -2.99 4.47
CA PRO A 52 23.00 -3.58 3.30
C PRO A 52 24.43 -4.07 3.61
N PRO A 53 24.96 -5.08 2.90
CA PRO A 53 24.32 -5.77 1.79
C PRO A 53 23.28 -6.80 2.26
N GLN A 54 22.09 -6.75 1.68
CA GLN A 54 20.98 -7.68 1.96
C GLN A 54 20.16 -7.91 0.70
N THR A 55 19.57 -9.08 0.55
CA THR A 55 18.60 -9.39 -0.51
C THR A 55 17.24 -9.59 0.13
N LEU A 56 16.25 -8.77 -0.27
CA LEU A 56 14.85 -9.08 0.00
C LEU A 56 14.39 -10.14 -1.00
N ASP A 57 13.78 -11.22 -0.50
CA ASP A 57 13.30 -12.33 -1.32
C ASP A 57 11.77 -12.45 -1.22
N TYR A 58 11.12 -12.47 -2.37
CA TYR A 58 9.69 -12.66 -2.50
C TYR A 58 9.41 -13.86 -3.40
N SER A 59 8.50 -14.73 -2.96
CA SER A 59 7.88 -15.71 -3.86
C SER A 59 6.80 -15.01 -4.66
N PHE A 60 6.66 -15.38 -5.92
CA PHE A 60 5.54 -14.97 -6.76
C PHE A 60 4.78 -16.20 -7.24
N ARG A 61 3.45 -16.17 -7.15
CA ARG A 61 2.55 -17.20 -7.66
C ARG A 61 1.45 -16.58 -8.49
N LYS A 62 1.26 -17.08 -9.71
CA LYS A 62 0.08 -16.81 -10.55
C LYS A 62 -0.72 -18.11 -10.71
N ALA A 63 -2.02 -18.02 -10.49
CA ALA A 63 -2.95 -19.12 -10.68
C ALA A 63 -4.30 -18.59 -11.19
N GLY A 64 -5.19 -19.50 -11.59
CA GLY A 64 -6.54 -19.18 -12.05
C GLY A 64 -6.91 -20.00 -13.29
N SER A 65 -8.13 -19.77 -13.79
CA SER A 65 -8.65 -20.47 -14.97
C SER A 65 -8.32 -19.78 -16.29
N LEU A 66 -7.82 -18.53 -16.28
CA LEU A 66 -7.55 -17.76 -17.50
C LEU A 66 -6.32 -18.26 -18.26
N GLU A 67 -5.24 -18.59 -17.56
CA GLU A 67 -3.94 -18.99 -18.13
C GLU A 67 -3.25 -20.02 -17.25
N ALA A 68 -2.25 -20.72 -17.79
CA ALA A 68 -1.48 -21.70 -17.06
C ALA A 68 -0.82 -21.07 -15.80
N PRO A 69 -0.89 -21.76 -14.64
CA PRO A 69 -0.26 -21.26 -13.42
C PRO A 69 1.26 -21.30 -13.53
N PHE A 70 1.92 -20.43 -12.79
CA PHE A 70 3.37 -20.51 -12.61
C PHE A 70 3.79 -19.89 -11.28
N ASP A 71 4.94 -20.36 -10.79
CA ASP A 71 5.64 -19.81 -9.63
C ASP A 71 6.99 -19.24 -10.10
N ASP A 72 7.43 -18.15 -9.47
CA ASP A 72 8.74 -17.54 -9.71
C ASP A 72 9.16 -16.72 -8.48
N THR A 73 10.23 -15.93 -8.59
CA THR A 73 10.75 -15.10 -7.49
C THR A 73 10.96 -13.66 -7.91
N VAL A 74 10.87 -12.75 -6.94
CA VAL A 74 11.31 -11.37 -7.08
C VAL A 74 12.35 -11.13 -5.99
N LYS A 75 13.57 -10.80 -6.38
CA LYS A 75 14.67 -10.50 -5.45
C LYS A 75 15.10 -9.06 -5.61
N LEU A 76 15.30 -8.37 -4.49
CA LEU A 76 15.84 -7.00 -4.47
C LEU A 76 17.18 -7.03 -3.75
N ASP A 77 18.27 -6.88 -4.51
CA ASP A 77 19.61 -6.81 -3.95
C ASP A 77 19.87 -5.37 -3.50
N LEU A 78 19.94 -5.18 -2.18
CA LEU A 78 20.18 -3.91 -1.51
C LEU A 78 21.67 -3.72 -1.27
N LYS A 79 22.21 -2.59 -1.72
CA LYS A 79 23.59 -2.16 -1.45
C LYS A 79 23.57 -0.80 -0.78
N ALA A 80 24.67 -0.48 -0.07
CA ALA A 80 24.91 0.89 0.33
C ALA A 80 25.02 1.75 -0.94
N ALA A 81 24.32 2.88 -0.95
CA ALA A 81 24.48 3.90 -1.97
C ALA A 81 25.88 4.54 -1.85
N ALA A 82 26.28 5.30 -2.88
CA ALA A 82 27.61 5.91 -2.95
C ALA A 82 27.91 6.87 -1.77
N ASP A 83 26.87 7.44 -1.16
CA ASP A 83 26.98 8.31 0.02
C ASP A 83 26.95 7.54 1.36
N GLY A 84 27.00 6.21 1.32
CA GLY A 84 27.00 5.33 2.48
C GLY A 84 25.60 5.06 3.07
N ARG A 85 24.53 5.67 2.56
CA ARG A 85 23.15 5.45 3.03
C ARG A 85 22.52 4.26 2.33
N CYS A 86 21.48 3.68 2.92
CA CYS A 86 20.65 2.71 2.22
C CYS A 86 19.57 3.43 1.39
N CYS A 87 19.21 3.01 0.18
CA CYS A 87 19.74 1.86 -0.57
C CYS A 87 19.88 2.13 -2.07
N ALA A 88 20.96 1.65 -2.69
CA ALA A 88 20.93 1.32 -4.11
C ALA A 88 20.30 -0.08 -4.26
N VAL A 89 19.34 -0.23 -5.17
CA VAL A 89 18.54 -1.45 -5.34
C VAL A 89 18.65 -1.99 -6.75
N THR A 90 19.19 -3.20 -6.88
CA THR A 90 19.19 -3.96 -8.14
C THR A 90 18.10 -5.04 -8.08
N PRO A 91 17.05 -4.97 -8.91
CA PRO A 91 16.02 -5.99 -8.97
C PRO A 91 16.41 -7.19 -9.84
N ARG A 92 16.05 -8.39 -9.40
CA ARG A 92 15.94 -9.61 -10.20
C ARG A 92 14.47 -10.03 -10.20
N PHE A 93 13.75 -9.62 -11.23
CA PHE A 93 12.31 -9.83 -11.33
C PHE A 93 12.04 -11.02 -12.26
N PHE A 94 11.59 -12.13 -11.66
CA PHE A 94 11.40 -13.43 -12.33
C PHE A 94 12.69 -14.05 -12.87
N SER A 95 12.61 -15.30 -13.33
CA SER A 95 13.73 -16.12 -13.75
C SER A 95 13.46 -16.82 -15.08
N GLY A 96 14.51 -17.38 -15.69
CA GLY A 96 14.42 -18.10 -16.96
C GLY A 96 13.76 -17.28 -18.06
N GLU A 97 12.84 -17.90 -18.80
CA GLU A 97 12.10 -17.26 -19.90
C GLU A 97 11.16 -16.13 -19.43
N ARG A 98 10.86 -16.05 -18.13
CA ARG A 98 9.98 -15.03 -17.54
C ARG A 98 10.74 -13.84 -16.99
N ALA A 99 12.07 -13.87 -16.98
CA ALA A 99 12.89 -12.79 -16.45
C ALA A 99 12.55 -11.46 -17.13
N MET A 100 12.32 -10.43 -16.31
CA MET A 100 12.00 -9.08 -16.76
C MET A 100 13.05 -8.11 -16.25
N LYS A 101 13.60 -7.30 -17.17
CA LYS A 101 14.51 -6.22 -16.79
C LYS A 101 13.70 -5.08 -16.16
N GLN A 102 13.92 -4.88 -14.86
CA GLN A 102 13.43 -3.73 -14.12
C GLN A 102 14.56 -2.70 -13.95
N PRO A 103 14.25 -1.40 -13.89
CA PRO A 103 15.27 -0.38 -13.67
C PRO A 103 15.90 -0.55 -12.29
N GLU A 104 17.19 -0.24 -12.18
CA GLU A 104 17.82 -0.06 -10.87
C GLU A 104 17.33 1.24 -10.23
N VAL A 105 17.30 1.29 -8.91
CA VAL A 105 16.88 2.48 -8.16
C VAL A 105 18.01 2.90 -7.24
N ASP A 106 18.55 4.08 -7.49
CA ASP A 106 19.48 4.74 -6.59
C ASP A 106 18.72 5.45 -5.47
N ASN A 107 19.26 5.40 -4.25
CA ASN A 107 18.70 6.09 -3.07
C ASN A 107 17.23 5.74 -2.80
N ALA A 108 16.86 4.47 -2.97
CA ALA A 108 15.52 3.98 -2.68
C ALA A 108 15.20 4.13 -1.18
N GLN A 109 14.12 4.86 -0.89
CA GLN A 109 13.57 4.98 0.46
C GLN A 109 12.39 4.01 0.66
N GLY A 110 11.49 3.97 -0.32
CA GLY A 110 10.40 3.02 -0.43
C GLY A 110 10.84 1.66 -0.97
N ASN A 111 10.05 0.63 -0.73
CA ASN A 111 10.30 -0.69 -1.31
C ASN A 111 9.85 -0.75 -2.79
N PRO A 112 10.78 -0.85 -3.76
CA PRO A 112 10.42 -0.75 -5.17
C PRO A 112 9.66 -1.97 -5.71
N ALA A 113 9.57 -3.07 -4.95
CA ALA A 113 8.76 -4.24 -5.34
C ALA A 113 7.29 -3.86 -5.59
N VAL A 114 6.75 -2.86 -4.87
CA VAL A 114 5.39 -2.36 -5.11
C VAL A 114 5.25 -1.81 -6.53
N MET A 115 6.20 -0.99 -6.98
CA MET A 115 6.20 -0.41 -8.32
C MET A 115 6.43 -1.47 -9.39
N TYR A 116 7.40 -2.37 -9.20
CA TYR A 116 7.66 -3.43 -10.18
C TYR A 116 6.46 -4.36 -10.37
N PHE A 117 5.79 -4.74 -9.27
CA PHE A 117 4.58 -5.53 -9.33
C PHE A 117 3.47 -4.81 -10.12
N LEU A 118 3.20 -3.55 -9.77
CA LEU A 118 2.15 -2.76 -10.42
C LEU A 118 2.44 -2.55 -11.92
N GLU A 119 3.67 -2.25 -12.30
CA GLU A 119 4.04 -2.06 -13.71
C GLU A 119 3.94 -3.36 -14.52
N ARG A 120 4.32 -4.50 -13.94
CA ARG A 120 4.11 -5.82 -14.56
C ARG A 120 2.62 -6.11 -14.72
N ASP A 121 1.82 -5.83 -13.70
CA ASP A 121 0.36 -6.03 -13.75
C ASP A 121 -0.31 -5.11 -14.77
N ILE A 122 0.11 -3.84 -14.88
CA ILE A 122 -0.36 -2.90 -15.89
C ILE A 122 -0.07 -3.40 -17.32
N ARG A 123 1.13 -3.95 -17.55
CA ARG A 123 1.48 -4.58 -18.84
C ARG A 123 0.63 -5.82 -19.12
N GLU A 124 0.28 -6.58 -18.09
CA GLU A 124 -0.63 -7.70 -18.22
C GLU A 124 -2.04 -7.25 -18.58
N MET A 125 -2.55 -6.22 -17.91
CA MET A 125 -3.84 -5.62 -18.25
C MET A 125 -3.85 -5.09 -19.68
N GLN A 126 -2.76 -4.46 -20.14
CA GLN A 126 -2.61 -4.08 -21.55
C GLN A 126 -2.68 -5.30 -22.48
N ARG A 127 -1.90 -6.35 -22.21
CA ARG A 127 -1.86 -7.57 -23.05
C ARG A 127 -3.23 -8.23 -23.16
N LEU A 128 -3.95 -8.32 -22.04
CA LEU A 128 -5.24 -9.03 -21.97
C LEU A 128 -6.43 -8.21 -22.49
N THR A 129 -6.34 -6.89 -22.50
CA THR A 129 -7.49 -6.01 -22.87
C THR A 129 -7.25 -5.14 -24.11
N GLY A 130 -5.99 -4.99 -24.55
CA GLY A 130 -5.60 -3.96 -25.52
C GLY A 130 -5.66 -2.52 -24.99
N GLY A 131 -5.93 -2.32 -23.70
CA GLY A 131 -6.01 -1.00 -23.07
C GLY A 131 -4.65 -0.32 -22.91
N GLN A 132 -4.65 1.02 -22.77
CA GLN A 132 -3.42 1.80 -22.66
C GLN A 132 -2.81 1.73 -21.24
N PRO A 133 -1.50 1.49 -21.09
CA PRO A 133 -0.84 1.40 -19.76
C PRO A 133 -1.08 2.62 -18.86
N ASN A 134 -0.99 3.83 -19.43
CA ASN A 134 -1.21 5.08 -18.68
C ASN A 134 -2.63 5.19 -18.14
N TYR A 135 -3.61 4.57 -18.81
CA TYR A 135 -4.98 4.49 -18.32
C TYR A 135 -5.07 3.64 -17.05
N PHE A 136 -4.55 2.41 -17.10
CA PHE A 136 -4.55 1.51 -15.93
C PHE A 136 -3.78 2.10 -14.75
N ARG A 137 -2.61 2.71 -15.00
CA ARG A 137 -1.84 3.42 -13.98
C ARG A 137 -2.65 4.52 -13.31
N LYS A 138 -3.36 5.33 -14.09
CA LYS A 138 -4.25 6.38 -13.57
C LYS A 138 -5.37 5.78 -12.72
N ARG A 139 -6.05 4.73 -13.20
CA ARG A 139 -7.12 4.06 -12.44
C ARG A 139 -6.63 3.53 -11.09
N ILE A 140 -5.48 2.86 -11.07
CA ILE A 140 -4.87 2.35 -9.83
C ILE A 140 -4.55 3.51 -8.89
N ARG A 141 -3.88 4.57 -9.37
CA ARG A 141 -3.56 5.75 -8.55
C ARG A 141 -4.81 6.38 -7.93
N MET A 142 -5.86 6.60 -8.72
CA MET A 142 -7.11 7.19 -8.22
C MET A 142 -7.79 6.27 -7.19
N ALA A 143 -7.71 4.96 -7.38
CA ALA A 143 -8.26 3.99 -6.44
C ALA A 143 -7.49 3.96 -5.12
N VAL A 144 -6.16 4.13 -5.15
CA VAL A 144 -5.36 4.29 -3.93
C VAL A 144 -5.69 5.61 -3.22
N TYR A 145 -5.88 6.69 -3.98
CA TYR A 145 -6.16 8.01 -3.40
C TYR A 145 -7.56 8.08 -2.75
N HIS A 146 -8.61 7.67 -3.47
CA HIS A 146 -9.99 7.85 -3.02
C HIS A 146 -10.69 6.58 -2.53
N GLY A 147 -10.29 5.41 -3.03
CA GLY A 147 -11.05 4.16 -2.88
C GLY A 147 -10.39 3.12 -1.98
N ALA A 148 -9.25 3.44 -1.37
CA ALA A 148 -8.54 2.49 -0.53
C ALA A 148 -9.24 2.32 0.82
N THR A 149 -9.60 1.09 1.13
CA THR A 149 -9.98 0.71 2.50
C THR A 149 -8.75 0.21 3.24
N ALA A 150 -8.70 0.47 4.55
CA ALA A 150 -7.60 0.03 5.39
C ALA A 150 -8.12 -0.80 6.57
N ARG A 151 -7.45 -1.90 6.89
CA ARG A 151 -7.70 -2.66 8.12
C ARG A 151 -6.43 -3.26 8.69
N GLU A 152 -6.45 -3.53 9.99
CA GLU A 152 -5.36 -4.18 10.69
C GLU A 152 -5.58 -5.68 10.79
N LEU A 153 -4.48 -6.43 10.68
CA LEU A 153 -4.43 -7.88 10.69
C LEU A 153 -3.26 -8.35 11.56
N LYS A 154 -3.34 -9.59 11.99
CA LYS A 154 -2.24 -10.32 12.61
C LYS A 154 -1.91 -11.50 11.72
N LEU A 155 -0.73 -11.49 11.10
CA LEU A 155 -0.28 -12.52 10.17
C LEU A 155 1.00 -13.20 10.67
N PRO A 156 1.23 -14.48 10.36
CA PRO A 156 2.48 -15.14 10.72
C PRO A 156 3.65 -14.63 9.85
N TYR A 157 4.81 -14.45 10.45
CA TYR A 157 6.08 -14.19 9.78
C TYR A 157 7.22 -14.84 10.57
N ARG A 158 7.97 -15.76 9.94
CA ARG A 158 9.12 -16.46 10.54
C ARG A 158 8.86 -17.00 11.97
N GLY A 159 7.70 -17.63 12.17
CA GLY A 159 7.32 -18.22 13.46
C GLY A 159 6.74 -17.25 14.50
N ALA A 160 6.72 -15.94 14.23
CA ALA A 160 6.08 -14.93 15.06
C ALA A 160 4.77 -14.45 14.43
N THR A 161 3.87 -13.90 15.24
CA THR A 161 2.70 -13.15 14.74
C THR A 161 3.04 -11.67 14.69
N VAL A 162 2.87 -11.04 13.53
CA VAL A 162 3.19 -9.62 13.29
C VAL A 162 1.93 -8.82 12.96
N ALA A 163 1.90 -7.56 13.39
CA ALA A 163 0.84 -6.62 12.99
C ALA A 163 1.03 -6.22 11.52
N VAL A 164 -0.03 -6.31 10.73
CA VAL A 164 -0.04 -6.04 9.29
C VAL A 164 -1.19 -5.09 8.99
N LYS A 165 -0.92 -4.04 8.23
CA LYS A 165 -1.94 -3.15 7.69
C LYS A 165 -2.23 -3.55 6.25
N GLU A 166 -3.47 -3.92 5.97
CA GLU A 166 -3.94 -4.18 4.61
C GLU A 166 -4.57 -2.93 4.02
N TYR A 167 -4.18 -2.59 2.80
CA TYR A 167 -4.85 -1.61 1.95
C TYR A 167 -5.49 -2.32 0.75
N ALA A 168 -6.80 -2.20 0.58
CA ALA A 168 -7.54 -2.85 -0.50
C ALA A 168 -8.17 -1.85 -1.47
N ILE A 169 -8.03 -2.10 -2.77
CA ILE A 169 -8.58 -1.27 -3.86
C ILE A 169 -9.22 -2.13 -4.96
N ALA A 170 -10.20 -1.57 -5.67
CA ALA A 170 -10.84 -2.16 -6.85
C ALA A 170 -10.86 -1.16 -8.01
N PRO A 171 -9.73 -0.94 -8.72
CA PRO A 171 -9.54 0.23 -9.59
C PRO A 171 -10.52 0.36 -10.77
N TYR A 172 -11.07 -0.76 -11.20
CA TYR A 172 -11.86 -0.87 -12.42
C TYR A 172 -13.35 -1.12 -12.15
N LEU A 173 -13.75 -1.28 -10.88
CA LEU A 173 -15.13 -1.65 -10.52
C LEU A 173 -16.13 -0.58 -10.96
N ASP A 174 -15.82 0.68 -10.67
CA ASP A 174 -16.64 1.85 -11.05
C ASP A 174 -16.06 2.59 -12.26
N ASP A 175 -15.34 1.88 -13.12
CA ASP A 175 -14.79 2.46 -14.33
C ASP A 175 -15.88 2.57 -15.41
N PRO A 176 -16.16 3.76 -15.99
CA PRO A 176 -17.12 3.89 -17.10
C PRO A 176 -16.73 3.04 -18.33
N ASN A 177 -15.44 2.75 -18.51
CA ASN A 177 -14.93 1.88 -19.56
C ASN A 177 -14.89 0.40 -19.15
N ARG A 178 -15.39 0.00 -17.97
CA ARG A 178 -15.29 -1.38 -17.46
C ARG A 178 -15.76 -2.46 -18.43
N VAL A 179 -16.77 -2.13 -19.26
CA VAL A 179 -17.32 -3.02 -20.30
C VAL A 179 -16.24 -3.49 -21.28
N ARG A 180 -15.22 -2.66 -21.54
CA ARG A 180 -14.09 -2.97 -22.42
C ARG A 180 -13.10 -3.96 -21.81
N PHE A 181 -13.09 -4.09 -20.48
CA PHE A 181 -12.20 -5.00 -19.75
C PHE A 181 -12.90 -6.32 -19.38
N GLN A 182 -14.20 -6.44 -19.68
CA GLN A 182 -15.02 -7.62 -19.42
C GLN A 182 -14.84 -8.10 -17.96
N LYS A 183 -14.50 -9.38 -17.77
CA LYS A 183 -14.28 -9.99 -16.45
C LYS A 183 -13.10 -9.35 -15.70
N LEU A 184 -12.12 -8.77 -16.41
CA LEU A 184 -10.94 -8.18 -15.80
C LEU A 184 -11.24 -6.87 -15.05
N ALA A 185 -12.39 -6.24 -15.30
CA ALA A 185 -12.85 -5.10 -14.52
C ALA A 185 -13.11 -5.45 -13.03
N GLY A 186 -13.30 -6.74 -12.71
CA GLY A 186 -13.44 -7.21 -11.34
C GLY A 186 -12.13 -7.30 -10.55
N LYS A 187 -11.00 -6.87 -11.13
CA LYS A 187 -9.68 -7.00 -10.48
C LYS A 187 -9.60 -6.17 -9.19
N ARG A 188 -9.29 -6.86 -8.10
CA ARG A 188 -9.04 -6.30 -6.76
C ARG A 188 -7.56 -6.46 -6.40
N TYR A 189 -7.05 -5.51 -5.63
CA TYR A 189 -5.67 -5.51 -5.12
C TYR A 189 -5.71 -5.40 -3.60
N ASN A 190 -4.82 -6.12 -2.94
CA ASN A 190 -4.61 -6.06 -1.51
C ASN A 190 -3.10 -5.92 -1.25
N PHE A 191 -2.69 -4.83 -0.62
CA PHE A 191 -1.31 -4.57 -0.23
C PHE A 191 -1.19 -4.77 1.27
N TYR A 192 -0.23 -5.57 1.69
CA TYR A 192 0.00 -5.91 3.09
C TYR A 192 1.33 -5.30 3.52
N LEU A 193 1.28 -4.32 4.42
CA LEU A 193 2.45 -3.60 4.93
C LEU A 193 2.65 -3.87 6.41
N SER A 194 3.90 -3.90 6.86
CA SER A 194 4.23 -4.10 8.27
C SER A 194 5.64 -3.58 8.58
N ASP A 195 5.76 -2.77 9.63
CA ASP A 195 7.07 -2.33 10.12
C ASP A 195 7.88 -3.47 10.77
N ALA A 196 7.22 -4.59 11.06
CA ALA A 196 7.83 -5.77 11.67
C ALA A 196 8.45 -6.74 10.64
N VAL A 197 8.39 -6.44 9.34
CA VAL A 197 9.04 -7.22 8.29
C VAL A 197 10.08 -6.41 7.53
N PRO A 198 11.18 -7.04 7.07
CA PRO A 198 12.22 -6.31 6.35
C PRO A 198 11.67 -5.68 5.07
N GLY A 199 12.04 -4.42 4.85
CA GLY A 199 11.58 -3.63 3.72
C GLY A 199 10.09 -3.28 3.74
N GLY A 200 9.37 -3.48 4.84
CA GLY A 200 8.02 -2.95 5.09
C GLY A 200 6.87 -3.57 4.28
N LEU A 201 7.18 -4.35 3.24
CA LEU A 201 6.20 -5.00 2.37
C LEU A 201 6.10 -6.48 2.72
N TYR A 202 4.95 -6.88 3.30
CA TYR A 202 4.66 -8.27 3.62
C TYR A 202 4.20 -9.04 2.37
N ALA A 203 3.20 -8.50 1.64
CA ALA A 203 2.70 -9.12 0.43
C ALA A 203 1.94 -8.15 -0.47
N ILE A 204 1.77 -8.52 -1.73
CA ILE A 204 0.79 -7.95 -2.66
C ILE A 204 -0.03 -9.09 -3.24
N ARG A 205 -1.35 -8.95 -3.21
CA ARG A 205 -2.27 -9.90 -3.86
C ARG A 205 -3.14 -9.18 -4.86
N THR A 206 -3.41 -9.83 -5.98
CA THR A 206 -4.51 -9.45 -6.86
C THR A 206 -5.43 -10.63 -7.11
N ARG A 207 -6.71 -10.34 -7.32
CA ARG A 207 -7.70 -11.36 -7.61
C ARG A 207 -8.76 -10.85 -8.57
N ILE A 208 -9.17 -11.72 -9.48
CA ILE A 208 -10.36 -11.62 -10.31
C ILE A 208 -11.17 -12.88 -10.04
N ASP A 209 -12.41 -12.71 -9.60
CA ASP A 209 -13.25 -13.84 -9.22
C ASP A 209 -13.65 -14.69 -10.43
N GLY A 210 -14.08 -15.93 -10.15
CA GLY A 210 -14.57 -16.86 -11.15
C GLY A 210 -15.96 -16.47 -11.69
N ALA A 211 -16.59 -17.38 -12.42
CA ALA A 211 -17.96 -17.17 -12.89
C ALA A 211 -18.99 -17.11 -11.74
N ASP A 212 -18.70 -17.80 -10.64
CA ASP A 212 -19.48 -17.88 -9.42
C ASP A 212 -18.56 -18.20 -8.21
N ASP A 213 -19.14 -18.29 -7.02
CA ASP A 213 -18.43 -18.50 -5.75
C ASP A 213 -17.73 -19.86 -5.63
N LYS A 214 -18.16 -20.86 -6.43
CA LYS A 214 -17.59 -22.22 -6.43
C LYS A 214 -16.52 -22.39 -7.50
N ALA A 215 -16.54 -21.55 -8.53
CA ALA A 215 -15.55 -21.56 -9.58
C ALA A 215 -14.16 -21.10 -9.06
N PRO A 216 -13.07 -21.67 -9.59
CA PRO A 216 -11.75 -21.13 -9.32
C PRO A 216 -11.68 -19.66 -9.78
N PRO A 217 -10.85 -18.82 -9.15
CA PRO A 217 -10.64 -17.45 -9.61
C PRO A 217 -10.26 -17.44 -11.08
N LEU A 218 -10.76 -16.46 -11.83
CA LEU A 218 -10.30 -16.25 -13.19
C LEU A 218 -8.78 -16.00 -13.20
N MET A 219 -8.32 -15.20 -12.25
CA MET A 219 -6.90 -14.95 -12.03
C MET A 219 -6.63 -14.57 -10.58
N GLN A 220 -5.55 -15.08 -10.02
CA GLN A 220 -5.04 -14.69 -8.72
C GLN A 220 -3.51 -14.63 -8.79
N GLU A 221 -2.96 -13.55 -8.26
CA GLU A 221 -1.51 -13.34 -8.18
C GLU A 221 -1.15 -12.98 -6.75
N GLU A 222 -0.06 -13.55 -6.24
CA GLU A 222 0.49 -13.25 -4.93
C GLU A 222 2.00 -13.06 -5.05
N MET A 223 2.49 -11.95 -4.51
CA MET A 223 3.90 -11.75 -4.21
C MET A 223 4.04 -11.68 -2.69
N LEU A 224 4.75 -12.62 -2.08
CA LEU A 224 4.84 -12.80 -0.62
C LEU A 224 6.29 -12.80 -0.16
N LEU A 225 6.59 -11.98 0.85
CA LEU A 225 7.92 -11.90 1.45
C LEU A 225 8.32 -13.23 2.10
N GLN A 226 9.46 -13.75 1.67
CA GLN A 226 10.09 -14.93 2.27
C GLN A 226 11.12 -14.53 3.33
N GLY A 227 11.80 -13.40 3.11
CA GLY A 227 12.87 -13.00 4.02
C GLY A 227 13.74 -11.86 3.53
N ALA A 228 14.67 -11.47 4.40
CA ALA A 228 15.87 -10.75 4.04
C ALA A 228 17.08 -11.58 4.47
N GLU A 229 18.03 -11.77 3.56
CA GLU A 229 19.26 -12.51 3.80
C GLU A 229 20.46 -11.66 3.40
N SER A 230 21.52 -11.69 4.20
CA SER A 230 22.80 -11.13 3.76
C SER A 230 23.38 -12.05 2.67
N PRO A 231 24.00 -11.51 1.61
CA PRO A 231 24.69 -12.35 0.64
C PRO A 231 25.72 -13.24 1.33
N PRO A 232 25.99 -14.45 0.79
CA PRO A 232 27.09 -15.26 1.27
C PRO A 232 28.39 -14.44 1.25
N PRO A 233 29.29 -14.59 2.24
CA PRO A 233 30.59 -13.95 2.18
C PRO A 233 31.30 -14.33 0.88
N ALA A 234 31.91 -13.36 0.21
CA ALA A 234 32.64 -13.62 -1.02
C ALA A 234 33.69 -14.73 -0.79
N PRO A 235 33.84 -15.68 -1.73
CA PRO A 235 34.90 -16.68 -1.63
C PRO A 235 36.24 -15.96 -1.48
N LYS A 236 37.03 -16.37 -0.48
CA LYS A 236 38.40 -15.88 -0.34
C LYS A 236 39.19 -16.26 -1.60
N PRO A 237 40.03 -15.34 -2.12
CA PRO A 237 40.87 -15.63 -3.28
C PRO A 237 41.82 -16.80 -3.03
#